data_AF-A0A4Y5ZUR5-F1
#
_entry.id   AF-A0A4Y5ZUR5-F1
#
_cell.length_a   1.000
_cell.length_b   1.000
_cell.length_c   1.000
_cell.angle_alpha   90.00
_cell.angle_beta   90.00
_cell.angle_gamma   90.00
#
_symmetry.space_group_name_H-M   'P 1'
#
loop_
_entity.id
_entity.type
_entity.pdbx_description
1 polymer ?
#
loop_
_entity_poly.entity_id
_entity_poly.type
_entity_poly.pdbx_seq_one_letter_code
_entity_poly.pdbx_strand_id
1 'polypeptide(L)'
;MRRDDPVGGLLLLKRRLFSPRVRATTTGADILILSLLMVQCALGLLTIPFSAQHMDGSEMMKLVGWAQSVVTFRGAPLSIWTAWRSSSAFTVLGMTLFVLFPFSRPVHIWSAPVEYLTRKYQVVRARR
;
A
#
# COMPACT_ATOMS: atom_id res chain seq x y z
N MET A 1 -17.85 3.23 -15.92
CA MET A 1 -17.00 2.03 -16.07
C MET A 1 -15.54 2.42 -15.85
N ARG A 2 -15.20 2.88 -14.64
CA ARG A 2 -13.83 2.99 -14.11
C ARG A 2 -13.87 2.28 -12.76
N ARG A 3 -13.04 1.26 -12.55
CA ARG A 3 -13.07 0.40 -11.35
C ARG A 3 -11.91 0.73 -10.41
N ASP A 4 -11.36 1.92 -10.58
CA ASP A 4 -10.04 2.32 -10.07
C ASP A 4 -10.17 3.27 -8.87
N ASP A 5 -11.41 3.60 -8.50
CA ASP A 5 -11.73 4.52 -7.41
C ASP A 5 -11.57 3.80 -6.05
N PRO A 6 -11.23 4.52 -4.96
CA PRO A 6 -11.24 3.99 -3.57
C PRO A 6 -12.56 3.26 -3.20
N VAL A 7 -13.62 3.54 -3.95
CA VAL A 7 -14.91 2.85 -3.94
C VAL A 7 -14.78 1.34 -4.14
N GLY A 8 -13.88 0.88 -5.02
CA GLY A 8 -13.64 -0.55 -5.27
C GLY A 8 -13.11 -1.29 -4.05
N GLY A 9 -12.14 -0.68 -3.34
CA GLY A 9 -11.62 -1.20 -2.07
C GLY A 9 -12.69 -1.21 -0.97
N LEU A 10 -13.51 -0.16 -0.89
CA LEU A 10 -14.60 -0.06 0.08
C LEU A 10 -15.69 -1.13 -0.17
N LEU A 11 -16.02 -1.39 -1.44
CA LEU A 11 -16.94 -2.46 -1.85
C LEU A 11 -16.40 -3.84 -1.49
N LEU A 12 -15.10 -4.09 -1.66
CA LEU A 12 -14.46 -5.34 -1.25
C LEU A 12 -14.46 -5.52 0.27
N LEU A 13 -14.20 -4.45 1.03
CA LEU A 13 -14.25 -4.47 2.48
C LEU A 13 -15.68 -4.74 2.98
N LYS A 14 -16.68 -4.04 2.42
CA LYS A 14 -18.10 -4.29 2.69
C LYS A 14 -18.47 -5.74 2.38
N ARG A 15 -18.03 -6.28 1.24
CA ARG A 15 -18.28 -7.68 0.88
C ARG A 15 -17.63 -8.66 1.86
N ARG A 16 -16.41 -8.40 2.34
CA ARG A 16 -15.74 -9.27 3.33
C ARG A 16 -16.39 -9.24 4.71
N LEU A 17 -16.91 -8.09 5.14
CA LEU A 17 -17.53 -7.94 6.46
C LEU A 17 -18.98 -8.42 6.50
N PHE A 18 -19.76 -8.14 5.47
CA PHE A 18 -21.21 -8.38 5.47
C PHE A 18 -21.64 -9.65 4.71
N SER A 19 -20.75 -10.29 3.94
CA SER A 19 -21.10 -11.55 3.26
C SER A 19 -20.75 -12.76 4.14
N PRO A 20 -21.74 -13.55 4.61
CA PRO A 20 -21.51 -14.67 5.53
C PRO A 20 -20.58 -15.75 4.94
N ARG A 21 -20.64 -15.98 3.63
CA ARG A 21 -19.77 -16.95 2.93
C ARG A 21 -18.30 -16.52 2.88
N VAL A 22 -18.06 -15.21 2.68
CA VAL A 22 -16.70 -14.65 2.59
C VAL A 22 -16.09 -14.49 3.98
N ARG A 23 -16.90 -14.11 4.98
CA ARG A 23 -16.46 -14.00 6.37
C ARG A 23 -16.09 -15.36 6.98
N ALA A 24 -16.80 -16.43 6.60
CA ALA A 24 -16.51 -17.78 7.07
C ALA A 24 -15.17 -18.36 6.55
N THR A 25 -14.64 -17.83 5.45
CA THR A 25 -13.42 -18.33 4.78
C THR A 25 -12.27 -17.32 4.79
N THR A 26 -12.47 -16.14 5.37
CA THR A 26 -11.44 -15.10 5.45
C THR A 26 -10.64 -15.24 6.75
N THR A 27 -9.34 -14.98 6.67
CA THR A 27 -8.51 -14.89 7.89
C THR A 27 -8.63 -13.50 8.50
N GLY A 28 -8.41 -13.36 9.81
CA GLY A 28 -8.40 -12.05 10.48
C GLY A 28 -7.36 -11.10 9.88
N ALA A 29 -6.20 -11.63 9.46
CA ALA A 29 -5.14 -10.90 8.77
C ALA A 29 -5.61 -10.28 7.44
N ASP A 30 -6.47 -10.97 6.68
CA ASP A 30 -7.03 -10.43 5.44
C ASP A 30 -7.95 -9.22 5.64
N ILE A 31 -8.69 -9.20 6.76
CA ILE A 31 -9.55 -8.07 7.10
C ILE A 31 -8.69 -6.90 7.57
N LEU A 32 -7.69 -7.18 8.41
CA LEU A 32 -6.78 -6.17 8.96
C LEU A 32 -5.97 -5.51 7.85
N ILE A 33 -5.37 -6.26 6.93
CA ILE A 33 -4.57 -5.67 5.85
C ILE A 33 -5.44 -4.83 4.90
N LEU A 34 -6.66 -5.28 4.60
CA LEU A 34 -7.58 -4.55 3.74
C LEU A 34 -8.08 -3.26 4.41
N SER A 35 -8.37 -3.30 5.71
CA SER A 35 -8.76 -2.09 6.45
C SER A 35 -7.60 -1.10 6.55
N LEU A 36 -6.38 -1.55 6.84
CA LEU A 36 -5.18 -0.72 6.84
C LEU A 36 -4.94 -0.08 5.47
N LEU A 37 -5.10 -0.83 4.38
CA LEU A 37 -4.96 -0.30 3.01
C LEU A 37 -5.99 0.80 2.73
N MET A 38 -7.24 0.61 3.19
CA MET A 38 -8.29 1.62 3.04
C MET A 38 -7.99 2.89 3.84
N VAL A 39 -7.49 2.75 5.08
CA VAL A 39 -7.05 3.89 5.90
C VAL A 39 -5.87 4.60 5.25
N GLN A 40 -4.88 3.85 4.74
CA GLN A 40 -3.72 4.41 4.02
C GLN A 40 -4.15 5.20 2.78
N CYS A 41 -5.08 4.67 2.00
CA CYS A 41 -5.60 5.34 0.81
C CYS A 41 -6.37 6.62 1.19
N ALA A 42 -7.22 6.57 2.22
CA ALA A 42 -7.94 7.74 2.71
C ALA A 42 -6.98 8.84 3.23
N LEU A 43 -5.93 8.46 3.96
CA LEU A 43 -4.89 9.39 4.39
C LEU A 43 -4.11 9.98 3.22
N GLY A 44 -3.79 9.17 2.21
CA GLY A 44 -3.12 9.63 0.99
C GLY A 44 -3.97 10.60 0.17
N LEU A 45 -5.29 10.46 0.17
CA LEU A 45 -6.19 11.44 -0.45
C LEU A 45 -6.31 12.72 0.40
N LEU A 46 -6.25 12.58 1.73
CA LEU A 46 -6.32 13.71 2.65
C LEU A 46 -5.05 14.58 2.62
N THR A 47 -3.91 14.05 2.22
CA THR A 47 -2.68 14.83 2.02
C THR A 47 -2.69 15.68 0.74
N ILE A 48 -3.61 15.45 -0.21
CA ILE A 48 -3.75 16.21 -1.45
C ILE A 48 -4.16 17.67 -1.21
N PRO A 49 -5.32 17.98 -0.57
CA PRO A 49 -5.70 19.36 -0.30
C PRO A 49 -4.68 20.06 0.60
N PHE A 50 -3.97 19.30 1.44
CA PHE A 50 -2.93 19.83 2.30
C PHE A 50 -1.65 20.20 1.53
N SER A 51 -1.23 19.37 0.56
CA SER A 51 -0.12 19.73 -0.34
C SER A 51 -0.47 20.92 -1.22
N ALA A 52 -1.75 21.08 -1.59
CA ALA A 52 -2.21 22.25 -2.33
C ALA A 52 -2.05 23.56 -1.54
N GLN A 53 -1.99 23.52 -0.20
CA GLN A 53 -1.69 24.69 0.63
C GLN A 53 -0.21 25.10 0.60
N HIS A 54 0.68 24.20 0.19
CA HIS A 54 2.13 24.42 0.11
C HIS A 54 2.62 24.18 -1.32
N MET A 55 2.16 25.01 -2.26
CA MET A 55 2.55 24.94 -3.68
C MET A 55 4.06 25.11 -3.92
N ASP A 56 4.79 25.64 -2.94
CA ASP A 56 6.25 25.74 -2.98
C ASP A 56 6.97 24.38 -2.93
N GLY A 57 6.24 23.28 -2.68
CA GLY A 57 6.79 21.92 -2.68
C GLY A 57 7.76 21.63 -1.54
N SER A 58 7.89 22.54 -0.58
CA SER A 58 8.77 22.42 0.58
C SER A 58 8.45 21.19 1.44
N GLU A 59 7.17 20.88 1.64
CA GLU A 59 6.71 19.68 2.35
C GLU A 59 7.05 18.39 1.58
N MET A 60 6.94 18.40 0.25
CA MET A 60 7.33 17.25 -0.59
C MET A 60 8.84 17.00 -0.51
N MET A 61 9.65 18.06 -0.52
CA MET A 61 11.11 17.94 -0.45
C MET A 61 11.57 17.30 0.87
N LYS A 62 10.91 17.63 1.99
CA LYS A 62 11.19 17.01 3.31
C LYS A 62 10.88 15.50 3.29
N LEU A 63 9.77 15.08 2.68
CA LEU A 63 9.37 13.67 2.56
C LEU A 63 10.33 12.89 1.65
N VAL A 64 10.67 13.44 0.49
CA VAL A 64 11.58 12.83 -0.49
C VAL A 64 12.98 12.70 0.10
N GLY A 65 13.50 13.76 0.74
CA GLY A 65 14.82 13.73 1.37
C GLY A 65 14.93 12.68 2.48
N TRP A 66 13.87 12.51 3.28
CA TRP A 66 13.80 11.42 4.24
C TRP A 66 13.75 10.05 3.56
N ALA A 67 12.88 9.87 2.54
CA ALA A 67 12.73 8.59 1.86
C ALA A 67 14.04 8.13 1.19
N GLN A 68 14.74 9.06 0.54
CA GLN A 68 16.07 8.83 -0.02
C GLN A 68 17.07 8.44 1.07
N SER A 69 17.08 9.13 2.21
CA SER A 69 18.01 8.84 3.30
C SER A 69 17.78 7.43 3.88
N VAL A 70 16.52 7.02 4.06
CA VAL A 70 16.18 5.66 4.51
C VAL A 70 16.66 4.60 3.52
N VAL A 71 16.41 4.78 2.21
CA VAL A 71 16.80 3.81 1.17
C VAL A 71 18.32 3.77 0.95
N THR A 72 18.99 4.92 1.09
CA THR A 72 20.45 5.03 0.96
C THR A 72 21.21 4.77 2.25
N PHE A 73 20.51 4.36 3.32
CA PHE A 73 21.06 4.14 4.67
C PHE A 73 21.88 5.34 5.20
N ARG A 74 21.51 6.55 4.80
CA ARG A 74 22.08 7.80 5.32
C ARG A 74 21.30 8.24 6.55
N GLY A 75 21.96 8.95 7.47
CA GLY A 75 21.32 9.50 8.66
C GLY A 75 20.06 10.28 8.27
N ALA A 76 18.90 9.80 8.72
CA ALA A 76 17.63 10.34 8.27
C ALA A 76 17.42 11.75 8.86
N PRO A 77 17.13 12.76 8.03
CA PRO A 77 16.89 14.10 8.54
C PRO A 77 15.62 14.14 9.38
N LEU A 78 15.70 14.79 10.55
CA LEU A 78 14.56 15.03 11.45
C LEU A 78 13.49 15.93 10.82
N SER A 79 13.71 16.42 9.59
CA SER A 79 12.81 17.28 8.84
C SER A 79 11.42 16.68 8.65
N ILE A 80 11.26 15.35 8.68
CA ILE A 80 9.94 14.71 8.62
C ILE A 80 9.08 15.03 9.85
N TRP A 81 9.67 15.28 11.02
CA TRP A 81 8.93 15.64 12.24
C TRP A 81 8.43 17.08 12.21
N THR A 82 9.06 17.92 11.38
CA THR A 82 8.58 19.28 11.09
C THR A 82 7.55 19.33 9.97
N ALA A 83 7.37 18.22 9.24
CA ALA A 83 6.28 18.10 8.28
C ALA A 83 4.95 17.94 9.02
N TRP A 84 3.86 18.27 8.34
CA TRP A 84 2.53 18.24 8.96
C TRP A 84 2.13 16.85 9.48
N ARG A 85 1.38 16.81 10.59
CA ARG A 85 1.02 15.58 11.33
C ARG A 85 0.40 14.49 10.44
N SER A 86 -0.36 14.86 9.42
CA SER A 86 -0.98 13.92 8.47
C SER A 86 0.03 13.21 7.56
N SER A 87 1.07 13.91 7.09
CA SER A 87 2.11 13.34 6.20
C SER A 87 3.03 12.37 6.95
N SER A 88 3.32 12.68 8.22
CA SER A 88 4.08 11.78 9.10
C SER A 88 3.26 10.54 9.46
N ALA A 89 1.97 10.68 9.75
CA ALA A 89 1.07 9.55 10.00
C ALA A 89 0.94 8.63 8.78
N PHE A 90 0.82 9.19 7.58
CA PHE A 90 0.81 8.43 6.32
C PHE A 90 2.10 7.62 6.12
N THR A 91 3.25 8.23 6.41
CA THR A 91 4.56 7.59 6.25
C THR A 91 4.75 6.43 7.24
N VAL A 92 4.37 6.64 8.51
CA VAL A 92 4.44 5.60 9.56
C VAL A 92 3.49 4.43 9.25
N LEU A 93 2.27 4.71 8.81
CA LEU A 93 1.33 3.67 8.41
C LEU A 93 1.80 2.90 7.16
N GLY A 94 2.41 3.60 6.20
CA GLY A 94 3.02 2.98 5.03
C GLY A 94 4.16 2.02 5.40
N MET A 95 5.03 2.42 6.33
CA MET A 95 6.09 1.54 6.86
C MET A 95 5.52 0.35 7.63
N THR A 96 4.47 0.56 8.43
CA THR A 96 3.77 -0.53 9.13
C THR A 96 3.18 -1.56 8.14
N LEU A 97 2.58 -1.07 7.04
CA LEU A 97 2.10 -1.91 5.94
C LEU A 97 3.22 -2.74 5.30
N PHE A 98 4.41 -2.15 5.14
CA PHE A 98 5.58 -2.84 4.61
C PHE A 98 6.08 -3.96 5.54
N VAL A 99 6.02 -3.75 6.87
CA VAL A 99 6.36 -4.79 7.86
C VAL A 99 5.33 -5.92 7.88
N LEU A 100 4.04 -5.60 7.70
CA LEU A 100 2.96 -6.59 7.63
C LEU A 100 2.87 -7.30 6.27
N PHE A 101 3.57 -6.78 5.26
CA PHE A 101 3.56 -7.27 3.89
C PHE A 101 3.90 -8.77 3.74
N PRO A 102 5.00 -9.31 4.31
CA PRO A 102 5.34 -10.74 4.16
C PRO A 102 4.39 -11.69 4.90
N PHE A 103 3.64 -11.20 5.89
CA PHE A 103 2.74 -12.00 6.71
C PHE A 103 1.30 -12.04 6.16
N SER A 104 1.05 -11.35 5.05
CA SER A 104 -0.29 -11.11 4.52
C SER A 104 -0.40 -11.53 3.04
N ARG A 105 -1.63 -11.58 2.51
CA ARG A 105 -1.89 -11.83 1.07
C ARG A 105 -1.23 -10.88 0.04
N PRO A 106 -0.74 -9.65 0.35
CA PRO A 106 -0.02 -8.83 -0.63
C PRO A 106 1.25 -9.47 -1.20
N VAL A 107 1.77 -10.54 -0.58
CA VAL A 107 2.88 -11.33 -1.14
C VAL A 107 2.63 -11.77 -2.59
N HIS A 108 1.36 -11.91 -2.99
CA HIS A 108 1.01 -12.24 -4.37
C HIS A 108 1.46 -11.22 -5.42
N ILE A 109 1.73 -9.98 -5.03
CA ILE A 109 2.29 -8.95 -5.94
C ILE A 109 3.63 -9.41 -6.52
N TRP A 110 4.42 -10.19 -5.77
CA TRP A 110 5.70 -10.75 -6.24
C TRP A 110 5.53 -11.89 -7.25
N SER A 111 4.39 -12.56 -7.25
CA SER A 111 4.06 -13.62 -8.22
C SER A 111 3.34 -13.08 -9.46
N ALA A 112 3.43 -11.77 -9.72
CA ALA A 112 2.88 -11.17 -10.93
C ALA A 112 3.46 -11.91 -12.16
N PRO A 113 2.61 -12.55 -12.99
CA PRO A 113 3.07 -13.48 -14.02
C PRO A 113 3.55 -12.71 -15.26
N VAL A 114 4.57 -11.89 -15.11
CA VAL A 114 5.20 -11.12 -16.21
C VAL A 114 5.83 -12.07 -17.23
N GLU A 115 6.38 -13.18 -16.74
CA GLU A 115 6.98 -14.24 -17.54
C GLU A 115 5.96 -14.95 -18.45
N TYR A 116 4.65 -14.84 -18.17
CA TYR A 116 3.61 -15.46 -18.99
C TYR A 116 3.52 -14.85 -20.40
N LEU A 117 3.96 -13.60 -20.58
CA LEU A 117 3.95 -12.93 -21.88
C LEU A 117 4.93 -13.56 -22.88
N THR A 118 6.01 -14.17 -22.39
CA THR A 118 7.06 -14.77 -23.23
C THR A 118 7.11 -16.30 -23.13
N ARG A 119 6.27 -16.90 -22.28
CA ARG A 119 6.28 -18.35 -22.03
C ARG A 119 5.62 -19.13 -23.16
N LYS A 120 6.27 -20.22 -23.60
CA LYS A 120 5.65 -21.18 -24.51
C LYS A 120 4.44 -21.86 -23.84
N TYR A 121 3.36 -22.04 -24.60
CA TYR A 121 2.09 -22.58 -24.09
C TYR A 121 2.20 -23.96 -23.44
N GLN A 122 3.10 -24.81 -23.94
CA GLN A 122 3.25 -26.17 -23.45
C GLN A 122 4.51 -26.28 -22.58
N VAL A 123 4.30 -26.62 -21.30
CA VAL A 123 5.37 -26.90 -20.35
C VAL A 123 5.27 -28.35 -19.92
N VAL A 124 6.22 -29.17 -20.38
CA VAL A 124 6.34 -30.57 -19.97
C VAL A 124 7.51 -30.68 -19.00
N ARG A 125 7.27 -31.19 -17.79
CA ARG A 125 8.33 -31.52 -16.84
C ARG A 125 8.76 -32.97 -17.07
N ALA A 126 10.03 -33.20 -17.34
CA ALA A 126 10.61 -34.54 -17.34
C ALA A 126 10.63 -35.10 -15.91
N ARG A 127 10.34 -36.40 -15.76
CA ARG A 127 10.45 -37.10 -14.48
C ARG A 127 11.94 -37.37 -14.22
N ARG A 128 12.50 -36.71 -13.20
CA ARG A 128 13.79 -37.10 -12.60
C ARG A 128 13.50 -37.78 -11.28
#